data_AF-A0A7J4FKC9-F1
#
_entry.id   AF-A0A7J4FKC9-F1
#
_cell.length_a   1.000
_cell.length_b   1.000
_cell.length_c   1.000
_cell.angle_alpha   90.00
_cell.angle_beta   90.00
_cell.angle_gamma   90.00
#
_symmetry.space_group_name_H-M   'P 1'
#
loop_
_entity.id
_entity.type
_entity.pdbx_description
1 polymer ?
#
loop_
_entity_poly.entity_id
_entity_poly.type
_entity_poly.pdbx_seq_one_letter_code
_entity_poly.pdbx_strand_id
1 'polypeptide(L)'
;MIATSRRGDPVMKNAGKLLNRWKRSRWVLIAFGSPTQGLQEIIRQEKIKLERVVHFIVNTIPNQGVKTVRTEEAIYATLAALNILTSD
;
A
#
# COMPACT_ATOMS: atom_id res chain seq x y z
N MET A 1 -4.95 8.33 1.29
CA MET A 1 -5.15 6.87 1.32
C MET A 1 -4.25 6.17 0.32
N ILE A 2 -3.38 5.32 0.85
CA ILE A 2 -2.52 4.37 0.13
C ILE A 2 -3.06 2.98 0.45
N ALA A 3 -3.34 2.16 -0.55
CA ALA A 3 -3.67 0.75 -0.36
C ALA A 3 -2.42 -0.12 -0.61
N THR A 4 -2.18 -1.08 0.28
CA THR A 4 -1.14 -2.08 0.08
C THR A 4 -1.67 -3.30 -0.66
N SER A 5 -0.92 -3.80 -1.64
CA SER A 5 -1.28 -5.00 -2.39
C SER A 5 -0.06 -5.64 -3.02
N ARG A 6 0.04 -6.97 -2.95
CA ARG A 6 1.04 -7.75 -3.71
C ARG A 6 0.98 -7.47 -5.21
N ARG A 7 -0.21 -7.18 -5.75
CA ARG A 7 -0.45 -6.87 -7.17
C ARG A 7 -0.38 -5.38 -7.50
N GLY A 8 -0.09 -4.53 -6.51
CA GLY A 8 0.12 -3.10 -6.71
C GLY A 8 1.42 -2.82 -7.45
N ASP A 9 1.57 -1.57 -7.90
CA ASP A 9 2.85 -1.13 -8.47
C ASP A 9 3.94 -1.18 -7.39
N PRO A 10 5.18 -1.63 -7.71
CA PRO A 10 6.30 -1.50 -6.78
C PRO A 10 6.42 -0.06 -6.29
N VAL A 11 6.57 0.14 -4.97
CA VAL A 11 6.50 1.49 -4.35
C VAL A 11 7.48 2.49 -5.00
N MET A 12 8.66 2.01 -5.40
CA MET A 12 9.68 2.82 -6.08
C MET A 12 9.25 3.34 -7.45
N LYS A 13 8.40 2.60 -8.19
CA LYS A 13 7.90 3.02 -9.51
C LYS A 13 7.07 4.31 -9.43
N ASN A 14 6.40 4.54 -8.31
CA ASN A 14 5.55 5.71 -8.08
C ASN A 14 6.11 6.66 -7.01
N ALA A 15 7.38 6.54 -6.62
CA ALA A 15 7.97 7.27 -5.51
C ALA A 15 7.79 8.79 -5.62
N GLY A 16 8.12 9.40 -6.78
CA GLY A 16 7.99 10.85 -6.97
C GLY A 16 6.55 11.36 -6.82
N LYS A 17 5.56 10.63 -7.39
CA LYS A 17 4.14 10.99 -7.25
C LYS A 17 3.66 10.80 -5.81
N LEU A 18 4.09 9.72 -5.17
CA LEU A 18 3.76 9.42 -3.77
C LEU A 18 4.32 10.49 -2.84
N LEU A 19 5.59 10.86 -2.97
CA LEU A 19 6.24 11.89 -2.15
C LEU A 19 5.62 13.26 -2.32
N ASN A 20 5.32 13.66 -3.56
CA ASN A 20 4.69 14.95 -3.80
C ASN A 20 3.28 15.01 -3.18
N ARG A 21 2.53 13.90 -3.19
CA ARG A 21 1.25 13.83 -2.46
C ARG A 21 1.44 13.77 -0.95
N TRP A 22 2.44 13.04 -0.46
CA TRP A 22 2.78 12.91 0.95
C TRP A 22 3.04 14.27 1.59
N LYS A 23 3.93 15.09 1.01
CA LYS A 23 4.29 16.42 1.51
C LYS A 23 3.11 17.41 1.60
N ARG A 24 2.10 17.23 0.76
CA ARG A 24 0.87 18.07 0.76
C ARG A 24 -0.26 17.53 1.62
N SER A 25 -0.10 16.34 2.19
CA SER A 25 -1.16 15.66 2.94
C SER A 25 -1.04 15.96 4.43
N ARG A 26 -2.09 16.52 5.03
CA ARG A 26 -2.16 16.67 6.50
C ARG A 26 -2.25 15.33 7.23
N TRP A 27 -2.85 14.33 6.59
CA TRP A 27 -3.04 12.99 7.12
C TRP A 27 -2.85 11.95 6.03
N VAL A 28 -2.13 10.88 6.34
CA VAL A 28 -1.94 9.74 5.42
C VAL A 28 -2.52 8.48 6.06
N LEU A 29 -3.57 7.95 5.42
CA LEU A 29 -4.11 6.63 5.75
C LEU A 29 -3.45 5.57 4.88
N ILE A 30 -2.96 4.50 5.51
CA ILE A 30 -2.42 3.31 4.84
C ILE A 30 -3.35 2.15 5.16
N ALA A 31 -3.92 1.53 4.13
CA ALA A 31 -4.83 0.41 4.27
C ALA A 31 -4.08 -0.92 4.05
N PHE A 32 -4.42 -1.92 4.86
CA PHE A 32 -3.90 -3.28 4.78
C PHE A 32 -5.04 -4.26 4.62
N GLY A 33 -4.83 -5.30 3.80
CA GLY A 33 -5.71 -6.47 3.77
C GLY A 33 -5.42 -7.41 4.93
N SER A 34 -6.24 -8.45 5.03
CA SER A 34 -5.97 -9.59 5.91
C SER A 34 -5.09 -10.62 5.20
N PRO A 35 -4.53 -11.61 5.93
CA PRO A 35 -3.76 -12.71 5.32
C PRO A 35 -4.58 -13.56 4.34
N THR A 36 -5.91 -13.60 4.50
CA THR A 36 -6.83 -14.40 3.68
C THR A 36 -7.55 -13.59 2.62
N GLN A 37 -7.67 -12.26 2.80
CA GLN A 37 -8.37 -11.37 1.87
C GLN A 37 -7.63 -10.04 1.68
N GLY A 38 -7.22 -9.77 0.45
CA GLY A 38 -6.67 -8.48 0.04
C GLY A 38 -7.73 -7.38 -0.02
N LEU A 39 -7.30 -6.11 0.00
CA LEU A 39 -8.21 -4.96 -0.08
C LEU A 39 -9.12 -4.98 -1.31
N GLN A 40 -8.62 -5.51 -2.44
CA GLN A 40 -9.37 -5.64 -3.68
C GLN A 40 -10.50 -6.68 -3.55
N GLU A 41 -10.32 -7.72 -2.74
CA GLU A 41 -11.35 -8.73 -2.47
C GLU A 41 -12.40 -8.21 -1.50
N ILE A 42 -11.97 -7.48 -0.46
CA ILE A 42 -12.85 -6.84 0.53
C ILE A 42 -13.77 -5.83 -0.17
N ILE A 43 -13.20 -4.87 -0.90
CA ILE A 43 -14.01 -3.78 -1.48
C ILE A 43 -14.92 -4.22 -2.63
N ARG A 44 -14.60 -5.37 -3.26
CA ARG A 44 -15.47 -5.96 -4.29
C ARG A 44 -16.82 -6.39 -3.73
N GLN A 45 -16.88 -6.75 -2.45
CA GLN A 45 -18.15 -7.07 -1.76
C GLN A 45 -19.10 -5.86 -1.77
N GLU A 46 -18.54 -4.66 -1.71
CA GLU A 46 -19.26 -3.38 -1.79
C GLU A 46 -19.54 -2.90 -3.23
N LYS A 47 -19.20 -3.71 -4.25
CA LYS A 47 -19.32 -3.35 -5.68
C LYS A 47 -18.55 -2.07 -6.07
N ILE A 48 -17.52 -1.71 -5.30
CA ILE A 48 -16.66 -0.55 -5.56
C ILE A 48 -15.30 -1.05 -6.10
N LYS A 49 -14.74 -0.30 -7.06
CA LYS A 49 -13.37 -0.53 -7.55
C LYS A 49 -12.38 0.17 -6.62
N LEU A 50 -11.37 -0.55 -6.12
CA LEU A 50 -10.37 -0.02 -5.19
C LEU A 50 -9.70 1.25 -5.72
N GLU A 51 -9.40 1.25 -7.02
CA GLU A 51 -8.77 2.34 -7.76
C GLU A 51 -9.58 3.64 -7.72
N ARG A 52 -10.89 3.58 -7.45
CA ARG A 52 -11.76 4.76 -7.38
C ARG A 52 -11.72 5.45 -6.01
N VAL A 53 -11.21 4.80 -4.98
CA VAL A 53 -11.24 5.31 -3.59
C VAL A 53 -9.86 5.53 -2.98
N VAL A 54 -8.81 4.98 -3.58
CA VAL A 54 -7.42 5.18 -3.15
C VAL A 54 -6.65 6.08 -4.09
N HIS A 55 -5.56 6.68 -3.61
CA HIS A 55 -4.67 7.48 -4.47
C HIS A 55 -3.55 6.62 -5.07
N PHE A 56 -3.17 5.55 -4.37
CA PHE A 56 -2.12 4.63 -4.78
C PHE A 56 -2.49 3.21 -4.34
N ILE A 57 -2.19 2.23 -5.20
CA ILE A 57 -2.16 0.81 -4.86
C ILE A 57 -0.71 0.38 -5.03
N VAL A 58 -0.02 0.10 -3.93
CA VAL A 58 1.43 -0.14 -3.93
C VAL A 58 1.79 -1.49 -3.38
N ASN A 59 2.81 -2.10 -3.98
CA ASN A 59 3.55 -3.20 -3.41
C ASN A 59 4.82 -2.66 -2.73
N THR A 60 4.86 -2.75 -1.40
CA THR A 60 5.99 -2.34 -0.56
C THR A 60 7.00 -3.45 -0.30
N ILE A 61 6.70 -4.70 -0.71
CA ILE A 61 7.54 -5.89 -0.52
C ILE A 61 7.64 -6.63 -1.87
N PRO A 62 8.27 -6.02 -2.89
CA PRO A 62 8.50 -6.70 -4.16
C PRO A 62 9.36 -7.94 -3.94
N ASN A 63 9.13 -9.00 -4.72
CA ASN A 63 9.88 -10.26 -4.63
C ASN A 63 9.90 -10.86 -3.21
N GLN A 64 8.79 -10.77 -2.47
CA GLN A 64 8.64 -11.19 -1.07
C GLN A 64 9.15 -12.60 -0.69
N GLY A 65 9.44 -13.49 -1.65
CA GLY A 65 10.02 -14.82 -1.39
C GLY A 65 9.09 -15.83 -0.71
N VAL A 66 7.96 -15.38 -0.17
CA VAL A 66 6.96 -16.21 0.53
C VAL A 66 5.61 -16.16 -0.17
N LYS A 67 4.71 -17.11 0.13
CA LYS A 67 3.36 -17.13 -0.46
C LYS A 67 2.51 -15.95 0.00
N THR A 68 2.58 -15.61 1.29
CA THR A 68 1.78 -14.55 1.95
C THR A 68 2.67 -13.81 2.93
N VAL A 69 2.55 -12.48 2.97
CA VAL A 69 3.09 -11.67 4.06
C VAL A 69 1.92 -11.40 5.00
N ARG A 70 2.07 -11.73 6.28
CA ARG A 70 1.02 -11.51 7.27
C ARG A 70 0.85 -10.01 7.53
N THR A 71 -0.31 -9.59 8.02
CA THR A 71 -0.62 -8.17 8.19
C THR A 71 0.38 -7.47 9.12
N GLU A 72 0.78 -8.11 10.21
CA GLU A 72 1.78 -7.61 11.16
C GLU A 72 3.16 -7.38 10.51
N GLU A 73 3.62 -8.30 9.66
CA GLU A 73 4.87 -8.18 8.91
C GLU A 73 4.76 -7.08 7.84
N ALA A 74 3.62 -7.02 7.16
CA ALA A 74 3.34 -6.04 6.11
C ALA A 74 3.30 -4.61 6.68
N ILE A 75 2.77 -4.43 7.89
CA ILE A 75 2.77 -3.14 8.60
C ILE A 75 4.20 -2.67 8.81
N TYR A 76 5.05 -3.48 9.44
CA TYR A 76 6.45 -3.10 9.71
C TYR A 76 7.23 -2.80 8.43
N ALA A 77 7.17 -3.69 7.44
CA ALA A 77 7.88 -3.50 6.18
C ALA A 77 7.40 -2.26 5.40
N THR A 78 6.08 -2.04 5.37
CA THR A 78 5.50 -0.87 4.69
C THR A 78 5.88 0.43 5.37
N LEU A 79 5.79 0.49 6.70
CA LEU A 79 6.17 1.69 7.45
C LEU A 79 7.67 1.96 7.32
N ALA A 80 8.53 0.94 7.36
CA ALA A 80 9.96 1.10 7.14
C ALA A 80 10.26 1.63 5.73
N ALA A 81 9.66 1.06 4.68
CA ALA A 81 9.85 1.51 3.31
C ALA A 81 9.36 2.95 3.10
N LEU A 82 8.19 3.30 3.64
CA LEU A 82 7.66 4.67 3.57
C LEU A 82 8.47 5.64 4.41
N ASN A 83 8.97 5.23 5.58
CA ASN A 83 9.87 6.04 6.39
C ASN A 83 11.11 6.41 5.58
N ILE A 84 11.83 5.42 5.03
CA ILE A 84 13.00 5.66 4.18
C ILE A 84 12.68 6.59 3.00
N LEU A 85 11.52 6.41 2.35
CA LEU A 85 11.12 7.24 1.21
C LEU A 85 10.82 8.69 1.60
N THR A 86 10.24 8.89 2.79
CA THR A 86 9.64 10.16 3.21
C THR A 86 10.47 10.94 4.22
N SER A 87 11.49 10.31 4.81
CA SER A 87 12.53 10.98 5.58
C SER A 87 13.31 11.88 4.63
N ASP A 88 13.28 13.18 4.91
CA ASP A 88 14.14 14.18 4.26
C ASP A 88 15.59 14.07 4.78
#